data_AF-A0A9E1VD80-F1
#
_entry.id   AF-A0A9E1VD80-F1
#
_cell.length_a   1.000
_cell.length_b   1.000
_cell.length_c   1.000
_cell.angle_alpha   90.00
_cell.angle_beta   90.00
_cell.angle_gamma   90.00
#
_symmetry.space_group_name_H-M   'P 1'
#
loop_
_entity.id
_entity.type
_entity.pdbx_description
1 polymer ?
#
loop_
_entity_poly.entity_id
_entity_poly.type
_entity_poly.pdbx_seq_one_letter_code
_entity_poly.pdbx_strand_id
1 'polypeptide(L)' 'MSSYNWTSIKEYEDIRFEFLEGIAKITICRPKVLNAFRPETNIEMIDAMDIARERADVGV' A
#
# COMPACT_ATOMS: atom_id res chain seq x y z
N MET A 1 -6.60 -16.87 -14.81
CA MET A 1 -5.87 -15.81 -14.07
C MET A 1 -5.76 -16.29 -12.64
N SER A 2 -4.55 -16.48 -12.13
CA SER A 2 -4.34 -16.91 -10.74
C SER A 2 -5.00 -15.90 -9.80
N SER A 3 -5.94 -16.35 -8.97
CA SER A 3 -6.65 -15.51 -8.01
C SER A 3 -5.77 -15.31 -6.80
N TYR A 4 -5.12 -14.16 -6.71
CA TYR A 4 -4.35 -13.77 -5.53
C TYR A 4 -5.29 -13.08 -4.53
N ASN A 5 -5.42 -13.63 -3.33
CA ASN A 5 -6.28 -13.09 -2.28
C ASN A 5 -5.55 -11.99 -1.47
N TRP A 6 -5.44 -10.81 -2.08
CA TRP A 6 -4.91 -9.63 -1.41
C TRP A 6 -5.84 -9.20 -0.26
N THR A 7 -5.27 -8.94 0.90
CA THR A 7 -6.00 -8.45 2.08
C THR A 7 -5.60 -7.01 2.38
N SER A 8 -6.56 -6.11 2.55
CA SER A 8 -6.28 -4.72 2.94
C SER A 8 -5.76 -4.69 4.39
N ILE A 9 -4.63 -4.03 4.61
CA ILE A 9 -4.06 -3.85 5.95
C ILE A 9 -4.64 -2.60 6.62
N LYS A 10 -4.71 -1.50 5.86
CA LYS A 10 -5.18 -0.19 6.32
C LYS A 10 -5.71 0.60 5.13
N GLU A 11 -6.80 1.31 5.36
CA GLU A 11 -7.43 2.19 4.37
C GLU A 11 -6.80 3.59 4.42
N TYR A 12 -6.60 4.17 3.24
CA TYR A 12 -6.06 5.51 3.02
C TYR A 12 -6.87 6.22 1.93
N GLU A 13 -6.68 7.54 1.79
CA GLU A 13 -7.40 8.32 0.78
C GLU A 13 -6.73 8.21 -0.60
N ASP A 14 -5.41 8.36 -0.67
CA ASP A 14 -4.67 8.43 -1.94
C ASP A 14 -3.95 7.13 -2.30
N ILE A 15 -3.75 6.21 -1.35
CA ILE A 15 -3.08 4.92 -1.57
C ILE A 15 -3.95 3.73 -1.18
N ARG A 16 -3.57 2.55 -1.64
CA ARG A 16 -4.10 1.26 -1.18
C ARG A 16 -2.98 0.41 -0.65
N PHE A 17 -3.14 -0.13 0.56
CA PHE A 17 -2.14 -0.96 1.20
C PHE A 17 -2.66 -2.39 1.42
N GLU A 18 -2.10 -3.32 0.64
CA GLU A 18 -2.55 -4.71 0.59
C GLU A 18 -1.42 -5.67 0.95
N PHE A 19 -1.79 -6.85 1.43
CA PHE A 19 -0.87 -7.93 1.80
C PHE A 19 -1.26 -9.26 1.18
N LEU A 20 -0.25 -10.03 0.80
CA LEU A 20 -0.38 -11.41 0.33
C LEU A 20 0.91 -12.18 0.63
N GLU A 21 0.82 -13.23 1.45
CA GLU A 21 1.87 -14.25 1.64
C GLU A 21 3.31 -13.69 1.70
N GLY A 22 3.56 -12.69 2.54
CA GLY A 22 4.89 -12.11 2.69
C GLY A 22 5.16 -10.87 1.85
N ILE A 23 4.22 -10.48 0.98
CA ILE A 23 4.35 -9.35 0.06
C ILE A 23 3.41 -8.23 0.51
N ALA A 24 3.99 -7.06 0.78
CA ALA A 24 3.29 -5.80 0.98
C ALA A 24 3.18 -5.03 -0.35
N LYS A 25 1.98 -4.63 -0.74
CA LYS A 25 1.75 -3.86 -1.96
C LYS A 25 1.11 -2.51 -1.61
N ILE A 26 1.87 -1.45 -1.84
CA ILE A 26 1.43 -0.07 -1.69
C ILE A 26 1.18 0.51 -3.09
N THR A 27 -0.08 0.80 -3.40
CA THR A 27 -0.50 1.30 -4.72
C THR A 27 -1.02 2.73 -4.60
N ILE A 28 -0.41 3.69 -5.29
CA ILE A 28 -0.98 5.04 -5.40
C ILE A 28 -2.24 4.95 -6.26
N CYS A 29 -3.39 5.29 -5.69
CA CYS A 29 -4.72 5.10 -6.27
C CYS A 29 -5.35 6.45 -6.64
N ARG A 30 -4.62 7.28 -7.39
CA ARG A 30 -5.08 8.61 -7.86
C ARG A 30 -5.16 8.67 -9.40
N PRO A 31 -5.95 7.80 -10.05
CA PRO A 31 -5.94 7.67 -11.52
C PRO A 31 -6.36 8.97 -12.24
N LYS A 32 -7.22 9.78 -11.61
CA LYS A 32 -7.66 11.10 -12.13
C LYS A 32 -6.52 12.10 -12.37
N VAL A 33 -5.36 11.88 -11.74
CA VAL A 33 -4.15 12.72 -11.88
C VAL A 33 -2.93 11.87 -12.25
N LEU A 34 -3.14 10.75 -12.96
CA LEU A 34 -2.08 9.84 -13.39
C LEU A 34 -1.18 9.37 -12.23
N ASN A 35 -1.77 9.17 -11.04
CA ASN A 35 -1.09 8.77 -9.80
C ASN A 35 -0.01 9.75 -9.31
N ALA A 36 -0.11 11.03 -9.68
CA ALA A 36 0.74 12.07 -9.09
C ALA A 36 0.51 12.18 -7.58
N PHE A 37 1.61 12.24 -6.82
CA PHE A 37 1.58 12.38 -5.36
C PHE A 37 1.39 13.85 -4.93
N ARG A 38 0.66 14.06 -3.84
CA ARG A 38 0.60 15.32 -3.09
C ARG A 38 1.21 15.12 -1.70
N PRO A 39 1.38 16.16 -0.86
CA PRO A 39 1.91 15.99 0.50
C PRO A 39 1.18 14.90 1.31
N GLU A 40 -0.15 14.82 1.21
CA GLU A 40 -0.95 13.77 1.85
C GLU A 40 -0.53 12.36 1.40
N THR A 41 -0.42 12.13 0.09
CA THR A 41 0.02 10.83 -0.47
C THR A 41 1.38 10.41 0.07
N ASN A 42 2.30 11.36 0.27
CA ASN A 42 3.62 11.06 0.82
C ASN A 42 3.53 10.66 2.30
N ILE A 43 2.69 11.32 3.10
CA ILE A 43 2.46 10.99 4.51
C ILE A 43 1.87 9.57 4.62
N GLU A 44 0.85 9.27 3.82
CA GLU A 44 0.24 7.94 3.77
C GLU A 44 1.25 6.86 3.35
N MET A 45 2.10 7.16 2.36
CA MET A 45 3.15 6.23 1.92
C MET A 45 4.18 5.96 3.01
N ILE A 46 4.62 6.99 3.75
CA ILE A 46 5.56 6.84 4.86
C ILE A 46 4.96 5.94 5.94
N ASP A 47 3.71 6.21 6.34
CA ASP A 47 3.00 5.40 7.34
C ASP A 47 2.82 3.94 6.89
N ALA A 48 2.44 3.70 5.63
CA ALA A 48 2.33 2.36 5.08
C ALA A 48 3.68 1.63 5.03
N MET A 49 4.77 2.32 4.68
CA MET A 49 6.12 1.76 4.66
C MET A 49 6.63 1.45 6.07
N ASP A 50 6.33 2.28 7.07
CA ASP A 50 6.68 2.02 8.45
C ASP A 50 5.96 0.77 8.99
N ILE A 51 4.66 0.63 8.70
CA ILE A 51 3.91 -0.58 9.05
C ILE A 51 4.52 -1.81 8.37
N ALA A 52 4.85 -1.72 7.08
CA ALA A 52 5.47 -2.83 6.35
C ALA A 52 6.83 -3.22 6.95
N ARG A 53 7.64 -2.24 7.38
CA ARG A 53 8.95 -2.45 8.00
C ARG A 53 8.87 -3.13 9.37
N GLU A 54 7.85 -2.82 10.16
CA GLU A 54 7.68 -3.39 11.51
C GLU A 54 7.04 -4.79 11.51
N ARG A 55 6.41 -5.17 10.41
CA ARG A 55 5.76 -6.47 10.25
C ARG A 55 6.76 -7.56 9.90
N ALA A 56 7.00 -8.46 10.84
CA ALA A 56 7.89 -9.62 10.65
C ALA A 56 7.41 -10.61 9.59
N ASP A 57 6.12 -10.56 9.24
CA ASP A 57 5.51 -11.39 8.20
C ASP A 57 5.60 -10.75 6.80
N VAL A 58 6.19 -9.56 6.65
CA VAL A 58 6.45 -8.91 5.36
C VAL A 58 7.94 -9.05 5.04
N GLY A 59 8.25 -9.65 3.89
CA GLY A 59 9.62 -9.82 3.39
C GLY A 59 9.91 -9.08 2.09
N VAL A 60 8.88 -8.64 1.37
CA VAL A 60 8.95 -7.93 0.08
C VAL A 60 7.90 -6.82 0.03
#